data_AF-A0A1Y2IEJ7-F1
#
_entry.id   AF-A0A1Y2IEJ7-F1
#
_cell.length_a   1.000
_cell.length_b   1.000
_cell.length_c   1.000
_cell.angle_alpha   90.00
_cell.angle_beta   90.00
_cell.angle_gamma   90.00
#
_symmetry.space_group_name_H-M   'P 1'
#
loop_
_entity.id
_entity.type
_entity.pdbx_description
1 polymer ?
#
loop_
_entity_poly.entity_id
_entity_poly.type
_entity_poly.pdbx_seq_one_letter_code
_entity_poly.pdbx_strand_id
1 'polypeptide(L)'
;MTAVRQGYAHDSVLRKVQEQPEQHKAFAMRDDFIYTKNRRGDEVLCLPRALYNKRSIIELIIDRAHTTLGHLGAQRTSDYVRRWFWW
;
A
#
# COMPACT_ATOMS: atom_id res chain seq x y z
N MET A 1 13.59 0.65 -0.56
CA MET A 1 12.21 0.54 -0.05
C MET A 1 12.18 -0.11 1.34
N THR A 2 12.90 0.44 2.31
CA THR A 2 13.00 -0.17 3.65
C THR A 2 11.83 0.22 4.55
N ALA A 3 11.29 1.44 4.37
CA ALA A 3 10.20 1.97 5.19
C ALA A 3 8.88 1.22 5.05
N VAL A 4 8.57 0.65 3.87
CA VAL A 4 7.37 -0.19 3.68
C VAL A 4 7.50 -1.48 4.49
N ARG A 5 8.62 -2.21 4.33
CA ARG A 5 8.84 -3.47 5.05
C ARG A 5 8.90 -3.29 6.56
N GLN A 6 9.64 -2.29 7.02
CA GLN A 6 9.71 -1.95 8.45
C GLN A 6 8.36 -1.47 8.99
N GLY A 7 7.58 -0.78 8.16
CA GLY A 7 6.27 -0.25 8.54
C GLY A 7 5.25 -1.33 8.86
N TYR A 8 5.35 -2.53 8.27
CA TYR A 8 4.42 -3.62 8.56
C TYR A 8 4.38 -4.01 10.03
N ALA A 9 5.51 -3.98 10.73
CA ALA A 9 5.58 -4.30 12.16
C ALA A 9 4.76 -3.33 13.05
N HIS A 10 4.46 -2.14 12.56
CA HIS A 10 3.69 -1.10 13.28
C HIS A 10 2.26 -0.97 12.76
N ASP A 11 1.88 -1.71 11.73
CA ASP A 11 0.54 -1.71 11.15
C ASP A 11 -0.32 -2.83 11.75
N SER A 12 -1.51 -2.51 12.26
CA SER A 12 -2.34 -3.46 13.02
C SER A 12 -2.85 -4.65 12.19
N VAL A 13 -3.00 -4.47 10.87
CA VAL A 13 -3.46 -5.52 9.96
C VAL A 13 -2.26 -6.21 9.34
N LEU A 14 -1.35 -5.43 8.77
CA LEU A 14 -0.24 -5.99 7.98
C LEU A 14 0.79 -6.70 8.86
N ARG A 15 0.93 -6.32 10.14
CA ARG A 15 1.72 -7.09 11.11
C ARG A 15 1.19 -8.52 11.26
N LYS A 16 -0.12 -8.71 11.39
CA LYS A 16 -0.71 -10.05 11.56
C LYS A 16 -0.53 -10.90 10.31
N VAL A 17 -0.69 -10.27 9.14
CA VAL A 17 -0.40 -10.91 7.85
C VAL A 17 1.06 -11.33 7.75
N GLN A 18 1.99 -10.50 8.21
CA GLN A 18 3.42 -10.82 8.24
C GLN A 18 3.76 -11.94 9.23
N GLU A 19 3.15 -11.94 10.41
CA GLU A 19 3.39 -12.94 11.46
C GLU A 19 2.78 -14.30 11.12
N GLN A 20 1.62 -14.34 10.46
CA GLN A 20 0.85 -15.57 10.20
C GLN A 20 0.24 -15.58 8.79
N PRO A 21 1.06 -15.55 7.72
CA PRO A 21 0.57 -15.41 6.34
C PRO A 21 -0.41 -16.51 5.92
N GLU A 22 -0.24 -17.73 6.42
CA GLU A 22 -1.11 -18.88 6.09
C GLU A 22 -2.56 -18.71 6.57
N GLN A 23 -2.78 -17.92 7.64
CA GLN A 23 -4.12 -17.63 8.15
C GLN A 23 -4.82 -16.51 7.36
N HIS A 24 -4.07 -15.81 6.52
CA HIS A 24 -4.51 -14.61 5.82
C HIS A 24 -4.50 -14.83 4.29
N LYS A 25 -5.27 -15.83 3.82
CA LYS A 25 -5.33 -16.26 2.39
C LYS A 25 -5.71 -15.17 1.38
N ALA A 26 -6.27 -14.05 1.82
CA ALA A 26 -6.54 -12.88 0.98
C ALA A 26 -5.27 -12.07 0.64
N PHE A 27 -4.15 -12.40 1.27
CA PHE A 27 -2.87 -11.75 1.09
C PHE A 27 -1.83 -12.74 0.59
N ALA A 28 -0.86 -12.23 -0.16
CA ALA A 28 0.31 -12.97 -0.62
C ALA A 28 1.58 -12.25 -0.18
N MET A 29 2.56 -13.00 0.31
CA MET A 29 3.85 -12.45 0.71
C MET A 29 4.92 -12.84 -0.32
N ARG A 30 5.65 -11.85 -0.84
CA ARG A 30 6.75 -12.05 -1.81
C ARG A 30 7.83 -11.01 -1.58
N ASP A 31 9.08 -11.43 -1.48
CA ASP A 31 10.23 -10.53 -1.24
C ASP A 31 10.03 -9.56 -0.06
N ASP A 32 9.44 -10.09 1.02
CA ASP A 32 9.05 -9.36 2.24
C ASP A 32 8.02 -8.24 2.02
N PHE A 33 7.31 -8.25 0.89
CA PHE A 33 6.18 -7.38 0.61
C PHE A 33 4.86 -8.14 0.71
N ILE A 34 3.84 -7.45 1.20
CA ILE A 34 2.48 -7.97 1.29
C ILE A 34 1.67 -7.44 0.11
N TYR A 35 1.00 -8.34 -0.59
CA TYR A 35 0.11 -8.06 -1.71
C TYR A 35 -1.30 -8.53 -1.38
N THR A 36 -2.30 -7.90 -1.99
CA THR A 36 -3.69 -8.38 -1.99
C THR A 36 -4.33 -8.14 -3.36
N LYS A 37 -5.55 -8.63 -3.57
CA LYS A 37 -6.32 -8.33 -4.78
C LYS A 37 -7.24 -7.13 -4.55
N ASN A 38 -7.19 -6.15 -5.45
CA ASN A 38 -8.14 -5.03 -5.44
C ASN A 38 -9.54 -5.49 -5.91
N ARG A 39 -10.51 -4.58 -5.95
CA ARG A 39 -11.90 -4.87 -6.40
C ARG A 39 -11.99 -5.36 -7.85
N ARG A 40 -10.98 -5.09 -8.68
CA ARG A 40 -10.89 -5.56 -10.07
C ARG A 40 -10.19 -6.92 -10.20
N GLY A 41 -9.68 -7.47 -9.09
CA GLY A 41 -8.91 -8.71 -9.08
C GLY A 41 -7.42 -8.52 -9.38
N ASP A 42 -6.97 -7.28 -9.61
CA ASP A 42 -5.55 -6.99 -9.84
C ASP A 42 -4.78 -7.13 -8.53
N GLU A 43 -3.58 -7.68 -8.61
CA GLU A 43 -2.68 -7.76 -7.47
C GLU A 43 -2.04 -6.39 -7.20
N VAL A 44 -2.13 -5.93 -5.96
CA VAL A 44 -1.70 -4.60 -5.52
C VAL A 44 -0.88 -4.68 -4.25
N LEU A 45 0.07 -3.76 -4.08
CA LEU A 45 0.94 -3.71 -2.91
C LEU A 45 0.21 -3.13 -1.70
N CYS A 46 0.25 -3.82 -0.57
CA CYS A 46 -0.24 -3.31 0.70
C CYS A 46 0.78 -2.34 1.31
N LEU A 47 0.33 -1.13 1.59
CA LEU A 47 1.14 -0.07 2.18
C LEU A 47 0.80 0.09 3.66
N PRO A 48 1.78 0.07 4.58
CA PRO A 48 1.53 0.42 5.96
C PRO A 48 1.43 1.93 6.12
N ARG A 49 0.80 2.35 7.22
CA ARG A 49 0.87 3.74 7.70
C ARG A 49 2.24 4.02 8.31
N ALA A 50 3.25 4.22 7.47
CA ALA A 50 4.63 4.46 7.87
C ALA A 50 5.21 5.77 7.29
N LEU A 51 6.31 6.22 7.88
CA LEU A 51 7.04 7.40 7.45
C LEU A 51 8.28 7.01 6.63
N TYR A 52 8.52 7.73 5.55
CA TYR A 52 9.77 7.74 4.80
C TYR A 52 10.35 9.15 4.82
N ASN A 53 11.56 9.33 5.35
CA ASN A 53 12.19 10.64 5.52
C ASN A 53 11.28 11.69 6.19
N LYS A 54 10.61 11.30 7.30
CA LYS A 54 9.66 12.12 8.08
C LYS A 54 8.36 12.49 7.34
N ARG A 55 8.11 11.98 6.14
CA ARG A 55 6.84 12.15 5.40
C ARG A 55 6.06 10.84 5.33
N SER A 56 4.74 10.91 5.32
CA SER A 56 3.90 9.71 5.16
C SER A 56 4.11 9.09 3.77
N ILE A 57 4.30 7.77 3.72
CA ILE A 57 4.41 7.05 2.44
C ILE A 57 3.11 7.21 1.63
N ILE A 58 1.96 7.15 2.30
CA ILE A 58 0.65 7.31 1.65
C ILE A 58 0.49 8.72 1.08
N GLU A 59 0.90 9.74 1.84
CA GLU A 59 0.89 11.13 1.38
C GLU A 59 1.77 11.31 0.14
N LEU A 60 3.00 10.80 0.17
CA LEU A 60 3.92 10.85 -0.96
C LEU A 60 3.32 10.21 -2.22
N ILE A 61 2.60 9.10 -2.08
CA ILE A 61 1.97 8.40 -3.19
C ILE A 61 0.76 9.18 -3.74
N ILE A 62 -0.07 9.74 -2.86
CA ILE A 62 -1.22 10.56 -3.25
C ILE A 62 -0.74 11.81 -3.97
N ASP A 63 0.23 12.53 -3.41
CA ASP A 63 0.84 13.73 -4.01
C ASP A 63 1.39 13.40 -5.41
N ARG A 64 2.17 12.31 -5.50
CA ARG A 64 2.77 11.93 -6.78
C ARG A 64 1.72 11.56 -7.81
N ALA A 65 0.69 10.82 -7.43
CA ALA A 65 -0.42 10.48 -8.31
C ALA A 65 -1.17 11.72 -8.78
N HIS A 66 -1.46 12.65 -7.86
CA HIS A 66 -2.16 13.89 -8.16
C HIS A 66 -1.40 14.75 -9.17
N THR A 67 -0.10 14.94 -8.97
CA THR A 67 0.75 15.68 -9.93
C THR A 67 0.89 14.93 -11.26
N THR A 68 1.08 13.61 -11.23
CA THR A 68 1.26 12.79 -12.46
C THR A 68 0.03 12.82 -13.35
N LEU A 69 -1.17 12.84 -12.77
CA LEU A 69 -2.42 12.92 -13.52
C LEU A 69 -2.73 14.33 -14.06
N GLY A 70 -1.95 15.35 -13.69
CA GLY A 70 -2.25 16.73 -14.07
C GLY A 70 -3.37 17.35 -13.24
N HIS A 71 -3.37 17.10 -11.92
CA HIS A 71 -4.32 17.66 -10.96
C HIS A 71 -5.79 17.29 -11.19
N LEU A 72 -6.05 16.17 -11.86
CA LEU A 72 -7.38 15.57 -11.95
C LEU A 72 -7.83 15.23 -10.53
N GLY A 73 -8.92 15.86 -10.08
CA GLY A 73 -9.32 15.94 -8.66
C GLY A 73 -9.40 14.61 -7.89
N ALA A 74 -9.76 14.70 -6.61
CA ALA A 74 -9.61 13.62 -5.63
C ALA A 74 -10.09 12.24 -6.12
N GLN A 75 -11.25 12.14 -6.78
CA GLN A 75 -11.77 10.85 -7.29
C GLN A 75 -10.81 10.20 -8.30
N ARG A 76 -10.34 10.95 -9.30
CA ARG A 76 -9.45 10.42 -10.35
C ARG A 76 -8.09 10.02 -9.78
N THR A 77 -7.59 10.82 -8.83
CA THR A 77 -6.36 10.48 -8.09
C THR A 77 -6.54 9.18 -7.31
N SER A 78 -7.66 9.04 -6.60
CA SER A 78 -7.97 7.84 -5.81
C SER A 78 -8.13 6.59 -6.67
N ASP A 79 -8.82 6.70 -7.80
CA ASP A 79 -9.01 5.61 -8.76
C ASP A 79 -7.69 5.15 -9.36
N TYR A 80 -6.77 6.08 -9.61
CA TYR A 80 -5.44 5.76 -10.13
C TYR A 80 -4.59 5.02 -9.09
N VAL A 81 -4.52 5.53 -7.85
CA VAL A 81 -3.68 4.93 -6.80
C VAL A 81 -4.15 3.50 -6.46
N ARG A 82 -5.47 3.26 -6.41
CA ARG A 82 -6.04 1.93 -6.11
C ARG A 82 -5.78 0.85 -7.17
N ARG A 83 -5.24 1.22 -8.33
CA ARG A 83 -4.75 0.25 -9.32
C ARG A 83 -3.45 -0.43 -8.88
N TRP A 84 -2.71 0.19 -7.97
CA TRP A 84 -1.36 -0.23 -7.60
C TRP A 84 -1.21 -0.55 -6.12
N PHE A 85 -2.01 0.10 -5.27
CA PHE A 85 -1.82 0.04 -3.81
C PHE A 85 -3.13 -0.21 -3.05
N TRP A 86 -2.98 -0.78 -1.85
CA TRP A 86 -4.05 -0.99 -0.88
C TRP A 86 -3.59 -0.53 0.51
N TRP A 87 -4.46 0.17 1.24
CA TRP A 87 -4.29 0.58 2.64
C TRP A 87 -5.65 0.95 3.27
#